data_AF-A0A2S9G758-F1
#
_entry.id   AF-A0A2S9G758-F1
#
_cell.length_a   1.000
_cell.length_b   1.000
_cell.length_c   1.000
_cell.angle_alpha   90.00
_cell.angle_beta   90.00
_cell.angle_gamma   90.00
#
_symmetry.space_group_name_H-M   'P 1'
#
loop_
_entity.id
_entity.type
_entity.pdbx_description
1 polymer ?
#
loop_
_entity_poly.entity_id
_entity_poly.type
_entity_poly.pdbx_seq_one_letter_code
_entity_poly.pdbx_strand_id
1 'polypeptide(L)'
;TADRTELEELIRPTGFYRNKTTSLIGLGQALEERFDGAVPNTLDELVTLPGIGRKTANVILGNAFDIPGITVDTHFGRLVRRWRW
;
A
#
# COMPACT_ATOMS: atom_id res chain seq x y z
N THR A 1 -11.70 -8.90 14.70
CA THR A 1 -11.47 -8.82 13.25
C THR A 1 -12.56 -7.98 12.63
N ALA A 2 -12.25 -7.11 11.67
CA ALA A 2 -13.25 -6.22 11.05
C ALA A 2 -14.36 -7.01 10.32
N ASP A 3 -15.58 -6.47 10.29
CA ASP A 3 -16.66 -7.02 9.46
C ASP A 3 -16.36 -6.74 7.99
N ARG A 4 -16.29 -7.81 7.21
CA ARG A 4 -15.98 -7.75 5.78
C ARG A 4 -17.05 -7.02 5.00
N THR A 5 -18.33 -7.24 5.31
CA THR A 5 -19.45 -6.65 4.56
C THR A 5 -19.48 -5.15 4.78
N GLU A 6 -19.31 -4.71 6.02
CA GLU A 6 -19.22 -3.30 6.38
C GLU A 6 -18.07 -2.61 5.63
N LEU A 7 -16.87 -3.18 5.66
CA LEU A 7 -15.71 -2.61 4.98
C LEU A 7 -15.90 -2.57 3.45
N GLU A 8 -16.47 -3.61 2.86
CA GLU A 8 -16.77 -3.63 1.42
C GLU A 8 -17.71 -2.49 1.01
N GLU A 9 -18.75 -2.20 1.81
CA GLU A 9 -19.64 -1.07 1.55
C GLU A 9 -18.91 0.27 1.66
N LEU A 10 -18.08 0.45 2.69
CA LEU A 10 -17.33 1.69 2.92
C LEU A 10 -16.39 2.02 1.75
N ILE A 11 -15.72 1.01 1.18
CA ILE A 11 -14.73 1.22 0.12
C ILE A 11 -15.22 0.85 -1.29
N ARG A 12 -16.52 0.53 -1.44
CA ARG A 12 -17.18 0.22 -2.72
C ARG A 12 -16.86 1.23 -3.83
N PRO A 13 -16.82 2.56 -3.60
CA PRO A 13 -16.55 3.54 -4.67
C PRO A 13 -15.14 3.48 -5.24
N THR A 14 -14.19 2.83 -4.55
CA THR A 14 -12.76 2.87 -4.93
C THR A 14 -12.40 1.92 -6.08
N GLY A 15 -13.33 1.09 -6.54
CA GLY A 15 -13.06 0.03 -7.52
C GLY A 15 -12.17 -1.10 -6.97
N PHE A 16 -12.32 -2.31 -7.51
CA PHE A 16 -11.64 -3.52 -7.00
C PHE A 16 -11.81 -3.73 -5.48
N TYR A 17 -12.94 -3.24 -4.93
CA TYR A 17 -13.14 -3.12 -3.48
C TYR A 17 -13.08 -4.47 -2.75
N ARG A 18 -13.49 -5.57 -3.38
CA ARG A 18 -13.40 -6.91 -2.80
C ARG A 18 -11.95 -7.32 -2.50
N ASN A 19 -11.06 -7.14 -3.47
CA ASN A 19 -9.63 -7.44 -3.32
C ASN A 19 -8.96 -6.48 -2.33
N LYS A 20 -9.35 -5.19 -2.38
CA LYS A 20 -8.87 -4.20 -1.42
C LYS A 20 -9.31 -4.53 0.00
N THR A 21 -10.54 -4.98 0.20
CA THR A 21 -11.06 -5.40 1.51
C THR A 21 -10.23 -6.55 2.06
N THR A 22 -10.02 -7.62 1.27
CA THR A 22 -9.17 -8.73 1.67
C THR A 22 -7.76 -8.26 2.04
N SER A 23 -7.19 -7.34 1.26
CA SER A 23 -5.86 -6.80 1.51
C SER A 23 -5.82 -5.95 2.79
N LEU A 24 -6.81 -5.08 3.03
CA LEU A 24 -6.86 -4.19 4.20
C LEU A 24 -7.04 -4.97 5.51
N ILE A 25 -7.93 -5.97 5.52
CA ILE A 25 -8.12 -6.84 6.70
C ILE A 25 -6.83 -7.60 6.99
N GLY A 26 -6.23 -8.22 5.97
CA GLY A 26 -4.96 -8.94 6.12
C GLY A 26 -3.79 -8.04 6.51
N LEU A 27 -3.77 -6.80 6.02
CA LEU A 27 -2.78 -5.79 6.40
C LEU A 27 -2.88 -5.45 7.88
N GLY A 28 -4.09 -5.16 8.38
CA GLY A 28 -4.31 -4.87 9.80
C GLY A 28 -3.88 -6.03 10.70
N GLN A 29 -4.27 -7.26 10.37
CA GLN A 29 -3.85 -8.47 11.08
C GLN A 29 -2.33 -8.63 11.07
N ALA A 30 -1.70 -8.47 9.91
CA ALA A 30 -0.26 -8.58 9.75
C ALA A 30 0.53 -7.53 10.56
N LEU A 31 -0.01 -6.32 10.74
CA LEU A 31 0.60 -5.28 11.57
C LEU A 31 0.54 -5.65 13.05
N GLU A 32 -0.63 -6.05 13.55
CA GLU A 32 -0.80 -6.49 14.94
C GLU A 32 0.10 -7.69 15.27
N GLU A 33 0.13 -8.71 14.39
CA GLU A 33 0.85 -9.96 14.67
C GLU A 33 2.37 -9.86 14.54
N ARG A 34 2.88 -9.05 13.60
CA ARG A 34 4.31 -9.05 13.22
C ARG A 34 5.04 -7.75 13.53
N PHE A 35 4.30 -6.65 13.70
CA PHE A 35 4.87 -5.30 13.83
C PHE A 35 4.30 -4.53 15.03
N ASP A 36 3.67 -5.21 15.99
CA ASP A 36 3.12 -4.61 17.22
C ASP A 36 2.16 -3.43 16.94
N GLY A 37 1.38 -3.56 15.86
CA GLY A 37 0.45 -2.53 15.40
C GLY A 37 1.11 -1.32 14.71
N ALA A 38 2.43 -1.26 14.62
CA ALA A 38 3.17 -0.16 14.00
C ALA A 38 3.47 -0.41 12.51
N VAL A 39 3.38 0.64 11.69
CA VAL A 39 3.78 0.55 10.27
C VAL A 39 5.32 0.54 10.20
N PRO A 40 5.94 -0.48 9.56
CA PRO A 40 7.39 -0.53 9.43
C PRO A 40 7.93 0.57 8.49
N ASN A 41 9.18 0.97 8.71
CA ASN A 41 9.83 2.07 7.98
C ASN A 41 10.91 1.58 7.01
N THR A 42 10.88 0.30 6.63
CA THR A 42 11.78 -0.27 5.60
C THR A 42 11.00 -0.81 4.41
N LEU A 43 11.61 -0.73 3.22
CA LEU A 43 10.99 -1.22 1.99
C LEU A 43 10.72 -2.72 2.07
N ASP A 44 11.71 -3.49 2.53
CA ASP A 44 11.66 -4.95 2.56
C ASP A 44 10.55 -5.46 3.49
N GLU A 45 10.33 -4.80 4.62
CA GLU A 45 9.22 -5.14 5.53
C GLU A 45 7.87 -4.72 4.95
N LEU A 46 7.76 -3.49 4.43
CA LEU A 46 6.51 -2.97 3.88
C LEU A 46 5.95 -3.84 2.76
N VAL A 47 6.81 -4.37 1.87
CA VAL A 47 6.34 -5.24 0.77
C VAL A 47 5.89 -6.62 1.23
N THR A 48 6.12 -7.00 2.49
CA THR A 48 5.54 -8.22 3.07
C THR A 48 4.11 -8.03 3.57
N LEU A 49 3.59 -6.80 3.59
CA LEU A 49 2.22 -6.52 3.99
C LEU A 49 1.25 -6.79 2.83
N PRO A 50 0.10 -7.44 3.08
CA PRO A 50 -0.92 -7.67 2.06
C PRO A 50 -1.35 -6.38 1.35
N GLY A 51 -1.36 -6.41 0.01
CA GLY A 51 -1.76 -5.27 -0.83
C GLY A 51 -0.70 -4.17 -0.97
N ILE A 52 0.47 -4.29 -0.33
CA ILE A 52 1.57 -3.33 -0.43
C ILE A 52 2.63 -3.84 -1.40
N GLY A 53 2.67 -3.26 -2.59
CA GLY A 53 3.79 -3.44 -3.54
C GLY A 53 4.86 -2.36 -3.37
N ARG A 54 6.00 -2.51 -4.07
CA ARG A 54 7.13 -1.57 -4.03
C ARG A 54 6.73 -0.10 -4.24
N LYS A 55 5.83 0.17 -5.19
CA LYS A 55 5.34 1.53 -5.46
C LYS A 55 4.65 2.12 -4.23
N THR A 56 3.75 1.37 -3.60
CA THR A 56 3.01 1.82 -2.42
C THR A 56 3.95 1.99 -1.23
N ALA A 57 4.90 1.05 -1.05
CA ALA A 57 5.91 1.15 0.00
C ALA A 57 6.76 2.42 -0.15
N ASN A 58 7.23 2.75 -1.37
CA ASN A 58 7.98 3.99 -1.61
C ASN A 58 7.14 5.26 -1.34
N VAL A 59 5.83 5.23 -1.58
CA VAL A 59 4.94 6.34 -1.19
C VAL A 59 4.88 6.49 0.33
N ILE A 60 4.74 5.39 1.06
CA ILE A 60 4.68 5.39 2.53
C ILE A 60 6.00 5.93 3.11
N LEU A 61 7.13 5.38 2.67
CA LEU A 61 8.47 5.81 3.12
C LEU A 61 8.69 7.30 2.88
N GLY A 62 8.35 7.79 1.67
CA GLY A 62 8.55 9.19 1.31
C GLY A 62 7.62 10.17 2.03
N ASN A 63 6.35 9.82 2.25
CA ASN A 63 5.36 10.78 2.80
C ASN A 63 5.15 10.65 4.31
N ALA A 64 5.31 9.46 4.89
CA ALA A 64 5.05 9.23 6.31
C ALA A 64 6.33 9.21 7.15
N PHE A 65 7.48 8.88 6.54
CA PHE A 65 8.76 8.71 7.24
C PHE A 65 9.88 9.63 6.73
N ASP A 66 9.60 10.49 5.73
CA ASP A 66 10.59 11.36 5.07
C ASP A 66 11.82 10.59 4.52
N ILE A 67 11.65 9.30 4.20
CA ILE A 67 12.70 8.44 3.63
C ILE A 67 12.61 8.51 2.10
N PRO A 68 13.65 9.01 1.40
CA PRO A 68 13.62 9.15 -0.05
C PRO A 68 13.39 7.82 -0.78
N GLY A 69 12.41 7.79 -1.69
CA GLY A 69 12.14 6.65 -2.55
C GLY A 69 11.52 7.09 -3.88
N ILE A 70 12.00 6.51 -4.99
CA ILE A 70 11.43 6.82 -6.30
C ILE A 70 10.09 6.08 -6.44
N THR A 71 9.00 6.83 -6.44
CA THR A 71 7.66 6.31 -6.71
C THR A 71 7.38 6.39 -8.21
N VAL A 72 7.53 5.26 -8.90
CA VAL A 72 7.16 5.17 -10.33
C VAL A 72 5.70 4.75 -10.45
N ASP A 73 4.86 5.67 -10.90
CA ASP A 73 3.47 5.39 -11.28
C ASP A 73 3.26 5.47 -12.80
N THR A 74 2.01 5.36 -13.24
CA THR A 74 1.67 5.42 -14.67
C THR A 74 2.01 6.76 -15.30
N HIS A 75 1.94 7.87 -14.54
CA HIS A 75 2.28 9.20 -15.02
C HIS A 75 3.78 9.38 -15.18
N PHE A 76 4.56 9.01 -14.16
CA PHE A 76 6.01 9.06 -14.20
C PHE A 76 6.54 8.17 -15.33
N GLY A 77 6.09 6.92 -15.40
CA GLY A 77 6.49 5.99 -16.46
C GLY A 77 6.14 6.49 -17.87
N ARG A 78 4.99 7.16 -18.03
CA ARG A 78 4.60 7.78 -19.30
C ARG A 78 5.51 8.94 -19.68
N LEU A 79 5.88 9.80 -18.72
CA LEU A 79 6.76 10.94 -18.96
C LEU A 79 8.19 10.52 -19.30
N VAL A 80 8.78 9.62 -18.52
CA VAL A 80 10.13 9.08 -18.76
C VAL A 80 10.24 8.48 -20.16
N ARG A 81 9.27 7.65 -20.56
CA ARG A 81 9.22 7.07 -21.91
C ARG A 81 9.03 8.12 -23.01
N ARG A 82 8.23 9.16 -22.75
CA ARG A 82 8.03 10.28 -23.69
C ARG A 82 9.30 11.11 -23.87
N TRP A 83 10.05 11.32 -22.80
CA TRP A 83 11.29 12.11 -22.80
C TRP A 83 12.54 11.32 -23.20
N ARG A 84 12.42 9.99 -23.33
CA ARG A 84 13.55 9.09 -23.66
C ARG A 84 14.68 9.20 -22.63
N TRP A 85 14.31 9.21 -21.35
CA TRP A 85 15.22 9.12 -20.22
C TRP A 85 15.34 7.68 -19.73
#